data_AF-A0A357D5I3-F1
#
_entry.id   AF-A0A357D5I3-F1
#
_cell.length_a   1.000
_cell.length_b   1.000
_cell.length_c   1.000
_cell.angle_alpha   90.00
_cell.angle_beta   90.00
_cell.angle_gamma   90.00
#
_symmetry.space_group_name_H-M   'P 1'
#
loop_
_entity.id
_entity.type
_entity.pdbx_description
1 polymer ?
#
loop_
_entity_poly.entity_id
_entity_poly.type
_entity_poly.pdbx_seq_one_letter_code
_entity_poly.pdbx_strand_id
1 'polypeptide(L)'
;MERGVISTFDRKRPSVRLSYAFCYLVAIAIAVSTLYPLLWVFLGSLKEAKEIFYVPPTFLPRTFLWENYLRAWQAYSIPRVFQNTLVIYFGFVVVRLISLSTAAYALSHLNVPGRRGVYLLFLATLMLPAFAYLIPSYLIIFHLGLLDSFWAICLPAGADSYSLLL
;
A
#
# COMPACT_ATOMS: atom_id res chain seq x y z
N MET A 1 5.03 -25.39 26.10
CA MET A 1 4.67 -24.52 24.95
C MET A 1 3.14 -24.47 24.81
N GLU A 2 2.46 -23.88 25.79
CA GLU A 2 0.99 -23.76 25.78
C GLU A 2 0.61 -22.30 26.06
N ARG A 3 0.78 -21.43 25.05
CA ARG A 3 0.17 -20.09 25.02
C ARG A 3 -0.91 -20.04 23.95
N GLY A 4 -1.70 -21.11 23.85
CA GLY A 4 -3.00 -21.05 23.18
C GLY A 4 -3.98 -20.37 24.13
N VAL A 5 -4.88 -19.55 23.60
CA VAL A 5 -5.91 -18.82 24.36
C VAL A 5 -6.82 -19.76 25.20
N ILE A 6 -6.72 -21.09 25.03
CA ILE A 6 -7.58 -22.10 25.67
C ILE A 6 -6.79 -23.35 26.10
N SER A 7 -7.06 -23.82 27.33
CA SER A 7 -6.62 -25.12 27.85
C SER A 7 -7.34 -26.29 27.16
N THR A 8 -6.65 -27.40 26.92
CA THR A 8 -7.20 -28.61 26.24
C THR A 8 -8.52 -29.11 26.83
N PHE A 9 -8.83 -28.77 28.09
CA PHE A 9 -10.08 -29.10 28.80
C PHE A 9 -11.30 -28.26 28.36
N ASP A 10 -11.13 -27.00 27.98
CA ASP A 10 -12.23 -26.09 27.61
C ASP A 10 -12.79 -26.39 26.21
N ARG A 11 -11.99 -27.03 25.35
CA ARG A 11 -12.40 -27.45 23.99
C ARG A 11 -13.51 -28.52 24.00
N LYS A 12 -13.73 -29.21 25.13
CA LYS A 12 -14.79 -30.21 25.31
C LYS A 12 -16.16 -29.61 25.61
N ARG A 13 -16.24 -28.31 25.98
CA ARG A 13 -17.52 -27.63 26.24
C ARG A 13 -18.21 -27.31 24.90
N PRO A 14 -19.50 -27.65 24.71
CA PRO A 14 -20.20 -27.45 23.44
C PRO A 14 -20.31 -25.96 23.06
N SER A 15 -20.44 -25.07 24.05
CA SER A 15 -20.48 -23.61 23.86
C SER A 15 -19.17 -23.05 23.31
N VAL A 16 -18.02 -23.54 23.81
CA VAL A 16 -16.69 -23.14 23.32
C VAL A 16 -16.48 -23.65 21.90
N ARG A 17 -16.84 -24.90 21.61
CA ARG A 17 -16.74 -25.47 20.26
C ARG A 17 -17.58 -24.69 19.23
N LEU A 18 -18.81 -24.30 19.60
CA LEU A 18 -19.70 -23.53 18.73
C LEU A 18 -19.15 -22.12 18.45
N SER A 19 -18.65 -21.42 19.48
CA SER A 19 -18.03 -20.10 19.34
C SER A 19 -16.82 -20.15 18.40
N TYR A 20 -15.95 -21.16 18.53
CA TYR A 20 -14.82 -21.33 17.62
C TYR A 20 -15.24 -21.68 16.20
N ALA A 21 -16.22 -22.56 16.02
CA ALA A 21 -16.76 -22.87 14.70
C ALA A 21 -17.29 -21.60 14.01
N PHE A 22 -17.96 -20.73 14.77
CA PHE A 22 -18.41 -19.42 14.29
C PHE A 22 -17.22 -18.51 13.93
N CYS A 23 -16.21 -18.37 14.79
CA CYS A 23 -15.00 -17.59 14.49
C CYS A 23 -14.28 -18.10 13.23
N TYR A 24 -14.17 -19.41 13.05
CA TYR A 24 -13.58 -20.01 11.84
C TYR A 24 -14.41 -19.71 10.61
N LEU A 25 -15.73 -19.83 10.69
CA LEU A 25 -16.63 -19.50 9.58
C LEU A 25 -16.48 -18.03 9.18
N VAL A 26 -16.47 -17.11 10.15
CA VAL A 26 -16.25 -15.67 9.91
C VAL A 26 -14.87 -15.43 9.29
N ALA A 27 -13.81 -16.05 9.80
CA ALA A 27 -12.47 -15.90 9.24
C ALA A 27 -12.37 -16.42 7.80
N ILE A 28 -13.02 -17.55 7.49
CA ILE A 28 -13.10 -18.09 6.12
C ILE A 28 -13.89 -17.14 5.21
N ALA A 29 -15.02 -16.60 5.68
CA ALA A 29 -15.81 -15.65 4.91
C ALA A 29 -15.01 -14.39 4.58
N ILE A 30 -14.26 -13.84 5.55
CA ILE A 30 -13.35 -12.71 5.34
C ILE A 30 -12.28 -13.09 4.31
N ALA A 31 -11.62 -14.23 4.47
CA ALA A 31 -10.58 -14.68 3.55
C ALA A 31 -11.10 -14.82 2.10
N VAL A 32 -12.26 -15.45 1.92
CA VAL A 32 -12.90 -15.60 0.59
C VAL A 32 -13.28 -14.24 0.02
N SER A 33 -13.83 -13.33 0.83
CA SER A 33 -14.19 -11.98 0.37
C SER A 33 -12.98 -11.17 -0.10
N THR A 34 -11.84 -11.32 0.55
CA THR A 34 -10.58 -10.65 0.18
C THR A 34 -9.94 -11.28 -1.06
N LEU A 35 -10.05 -12.60 -1.24
CA LEU A 35 -9.51 -13.30 -2.41
C LEU A 35 -10.38 -13.15 -3.65
N TYR A 36 -11.69 -12.95 -3.49
CA TYR A 36 -12.63 -12.79 -4.60
C TYR A 36 -12.21 -11.74 -5.64
N PRO A 37 -11.91 -10.47 -5.29
CA PRO A 37 -11.49 -9.47 -6.29
C PRO A 37 -10.17 -9.83 -6.97
N LEU A 38 -9.24 -10.50 -6.27
CA LEU A 38 -7.99 -10.97 -6.87
C LEU A 38 -8.26 -12.02 -7.94
N LEU A 39 -9.11 -13.01 -7.62
CA LEU A 39 -9.53 -14.05 -8.56
C LEU A 39 -10.31 -13.44 -9.74
N TRP A 40 -11.16 -12.45 -9.48
CA TRP A 40 -11.92 -11.75 -10.52
C TRP A 40 -11.00 -11.05 -11.52
N VAL A 41 -10.00 -10.30 -11.05
CA VAL A 41 -9.03 -9.61 -11.92
C VAL A 41 -8.14 -10.61 -12.65
N PHE A 42 -7.70 -11.67 -11.98
CA PHE A 42 -6.90 -12.73 -12.59
C PHE A 42 -7.65 -13.41 -13.74
N LEU A 43 -8.87 -13.89 -13.50
CA LEU A 43 -9.70 -14.49 -14.54
C LEU A 43 -10.07 -13.46 -15.62
N GLY A 44 -10.35 -12.22 -15.23
CA GLY A 44 -10.61 -11.11 -16.15
C GLY A 44 -9.45 -10.84 -17.12
N SER A 45 -8.20 -10.96 -16.65
CA SER A 45 -7.01 -10.76 -17.48
C SER A 45 -6.84 -11.82 -18.59
N LEU A 46 -7.51 -12.97 -18.44
CA LEU A 46 -7.50 -14.07 -19.40
C LEU A 46 -8.69 -14.02 -20.38
N LYS A 47 -9.58 -13.04 -20.26
CA LYS A 47 -10.77 -12.89 -21.12
C LYS A 47 -10.46 -12.14 -22.41
N GLU A 48 -11.35 -12.28 -23.38
CA GLU A 48 -11.38 -11.38 -24.54
C GLU A 48 -11.82 -9.97 -24.12
N ALA A 49 -11.28 -8.93 -24.75
CA ALA A 49 -11.60 -7.53 -24.41
C ALA A 49 -13.10 -7.23 -24.47
N LYS A 50 -13.83 -7.82 -25.43
CA LYS A 50 -15.29 -7.69 -25.54
C LYS A 50 -16.06 -8.42 -24.43
N GLU A 51 -15.52 -9.51 -23.90
CA GLU A 51 -16.15 -10.30 -22.84
C GLU A 51 -16.19 -9.55 -21.51
N ILE A 52 -15.23 -8.65 -21.27
CA ILE A 52 -15.18 -7.79 -20.08
C ILE A 52 -16.42 -6.89 -19.98
N PHE A 53 -17.02 -6.51 -21.12
CA PHE A 53 -18.19 -5.63 -21.19
C PHE A 53 -19.53 -6.36 -21.30
N TYR A 54 -19.56 -7.69 -21.20
CA TYR A 54 -20.81 -8.45 -21.28
C TYR A 54 -21.71 -8.22 -20.06
N VAL A 55 -23.03 -8.24 -20.31
CA VAL A 55 -24.08 -8.19 -19.29
C VAL A 55 -24.98 -9.42 -19.47
N PRO A 56 -25.07 -10.34 -18.50
CA PRO A 56 -24.36 -10.36 -17.22
C PRO A 56 -22.85 -10.66 -17.39
N PRO A 57 -21.98 -10.13 -16.52
CA PRO A 57 -20.55 -10.37 -16.62
C PRO A 57 -20.24 -11.83 -16.32
N THR A 58 -19.42 -12.46 -17.15
CA THR A 58 -18.99 -13.85 -16.95
C THR A 58 -18.02 -13.90 -15.77
N PHE A 59 -18.14 -14.89 -14.87
CA PHE A 59 -17.13 -15.10 -13.83
C PHE A 59 -15.90 -15.81 -14.43
N LEU A 60 -16.13 -16.99 -15.01
CA LEU A 60 -15.11 -17.77 -15.73
C LEU A 60 -14.96 -17.27 -17.18
N PRO A 61 -13.74 -17.19 -17.72
CA PRO A 61 -13.51 -16.90 -19.13
C PRO A 61 -14.15 -17.97 -20.02
N ARG A 62 -14.79 -17.56 -21.12
CA ARG A 62 -15.23 -18.51 -22.16
C ARG A 62 -14.06 -19.18 -22.85
N THR A 63 -12.98 -18.42 -23.04
CA THR A 63 -11.72 -18.85 -23.63
C THR A 63 -10.57 -18.33 -22.79
N PHE A 64 -9.65 -19.20 -22.40
CA PHE A 64 -8.48 -18.82 -21.62
C PHE A 64 -7.38 -18.27 -22.53
N LEU A 65 -7.25 -16.95 -22.61
CA LEU A 65 -6.27 -16.27 -23.47
C LEU A 65 -4.99 -15.90 -22.71
N TRP A 66 -4.10 -16.89 -22.54
CA TRP A 66 -2.78 -16.66 -21.95
C TRP A 66 -1.90 -15.72 -22.77
N GLU A 67 -2.16 -15.60 -24.08
CA GLU A 67 -1.48 -14.66 -24.96
C GLU A 67 -1.63 -13.20 -24.53
N ASN A 68 -2.67 -12.86 -23.75
CA ASN A 68 -2.86 -11.52 -23.19
C ASN A 68 -1.66 -11.09 -22.34
N TYR A 69 -1.03 -12.01 -21.61
CA TYR A 69 0.17 -11.70 -20.83
C TYR A 69 1.37 -11.37 -21.72
N LEU A 70 1.59 -12.14 -22.80
CA LEU A 70 2.67 -11.88 -23.75
C LEU A 70 2.47 -10.54 -24.47
N ARG A 71 1.23 -10.27 -24.92
CA ARG A 71 0.86 -9.00 -25.55
C ARG A 71 1.07 -7.83 -24.58
N ALA A 72 0.61 -7.94 -23.33
CA ALA A 72 0.80 -6.91 -22.32
C ALA A 72 2.28 -6.69 -21.98
N TRP A 73 3.07 -7.76 -21.88
CA TRP A 73 4.49 -7.70 -21.59
C TRP A 73 5.26 -6.89 -22.63
N GLN A 74 4.94 -7.07 -23.91
CA GLN A 74 5.56 -6.35 -25.02
C GLN A 74 4.98 -4.94 -25.19
N ALA A 75 3.66 -4.77 -25.13
CA ALA A 75 3.00 -3.48 -25.37
C ALA A 75 3.39 -2.41 -24.34
N TYR A 76 3.54 -2.80 -23.07
CA TYR A 76 3.83 -1.86 -21.99
C TYR A 76 5.31 -1.76 -21.62
N SER A 77 6.20 -2.48 -22.33
CA SER A 77 7.62 -2.55 -21.97
C SER A 77 7.82 -2.79 -20.46
N ILE A 78 7.12 -3.81 -19.92
CA ILE A 78 7.05 -4.08 -18.48
C ILE A 78 8.43 -4.08 -17.79
N PRO A 79 9.50 -4.64 -18.37
CA PRO A 79 10.84 -4.57 -17.77
C PRO A 79 11.31 -3.14 -17.49
N ARG A 80 11.06 -2.19 -18.39
CA ARG A 80 11.47 -0.78 -18.24
C ARG A 80 10.65 -0.09 -17.15
N VAL A 81 9.34 -0.31 -17.13
CA VAL A 81 8.46 0.24 -16.09
C VAL A 81 8.85 -0.31 -14.72
N PHE A 82 9.16 -1.61 -14.63
CA PHE A 82 9.62 -2.25 -13.40
C PHE A 82 10.96 -1.69 -12.92
N GLN A 83 11.94 -1.51 -13.83
CA GLN A 83 13.22 -0.90 -13.51
C GLN A 83 13.06 0.55 -13.00
N ASN A 84 12.23 1.36 -13.67
CA ASN A 84 11.95 2.72 -13.23
C ASN A 84 11.35 2.71 -11.80
N THR A 85 10.37 1.86 -11.55
CA THR A 85 9.76 1.72 -10.22
C THR A 85 10.77 1.30 -9.16
N LEU A 86 11.67 0.36 -9.46
CA LEU A 86 12.74 -0.05 -8.55
C LEU A 86 13.69 1.10 -8.22
N VAL A 87 14.13 1.86 -9.23
CA VAL A 87 15.02 3.01 -9.04
C VAL A 87 14.34 4.10 -8.20
N ILE A 88 13.08 4.43 -8.53
CA ILE A 88 12.29 5.41 -7.77
C ILE A 88 12.11 4.94 -6.33
N TYR A 89 11.72 3.68 -6.12
CA TYR A 89 11.48 3.14 -4.78
C TYR A 89 12.76 3.11 -3.93
N PHE A 90 13.89 2.74 -4.52
CA PHE A 90 15.17 2.75 -3.83
C PHE A 90 15.57 4.17 -3.44
N GLY A 91 15.50 5.13 -4.36
CA GLY A 91 15.78 6.54 -4.08
C GLY A 91 14.85 7.11 -2.99
N PHE A 92 13.57 6.78 -3.08
CA PHE A 92 12.55 7.14 -2.10
C PHE A 92 12.89 6.60 -0.70
N VAL A 93 13.27 5.33 -0.58
CA VAL A 93 13.66 4.72 0.71
C VAL A 93 14.93 5.37 1.26
N VAL A 94 15.93 5.61 0.42
CA VAL A 94 17.19 6.24 0.86
C VAL A 94 16.94 7.65 1.40
N VAL A 95 16.20 8.49 0.66
CA VAL A 95 15.89 9.86 1.10
C VAL A 95 15.07 9.85 2.39
N ARG A 96 14.09 8.96 2.50
CA ARG A 96 13.27 8.79 3.71
C ARG A 96 14.09 8.34 4.89
N LEU A 97 14.90 7.30 4.74
CA LEU A 97 15.73 6.79 5.83
C LEU A 97 16.66 7.88 6.34
N ILE A 98 17.37 8.59 5.46
CA ILE A 98 18.31 9.64 5.88
C ILE A 98 17.57 10.77 6.59
N SER A 99 16.50 11.30 5.98
CA SER A 99 15.82 12.51 6.48
C SER A 99 14.99 12.20 7.74
N LEU A 100 14.13 11.19 7.67
CA LEU A 100 13.18 10.88 8.73
C LEU A 100 13.86 10.23 9.93
N SER A 101 14.84 9.32 9.73
CA SER A 101 15.51 8.71 10.89
C SER A 101 16.32 9.75 11.67
N THR A 102 17.01 10.67 10.98
CA THR A 102 17.76 11.75 11.63
C THR A 102 16.81 12.70 12.37
N ALA A 103 15.71 13.09 11.73
CA ALA A 103 14.71 13.97 12.35
C ALA A 103 14.02 13.30 13.55
N ALA A 104 13.59 12.05 13.42
CA ALA A 104 12.97 11.28 14.50
C ALA A 104 13.95 11.05 15.65
N TYR A 105 15.22 10.72 15.37
CA TYR A 105 16.25 10.58 16.40
C TYR A 105 16.49 11.89 17.14
N ALA A 106 16.68 12.99 16.42
CA ALA A 106 16.86 14.31 17.02
C ALA A 106 15.66 14.71 17.88
N LEU A 107 14.43 14.50 17.38
CA LEU A 107 13.23 14.87 18.09
C LEU A 107 12.92 13.95 19.27
N SER A 108 13.42 12.70 19.30
CA SER A 108 13.15 11.75 20.39
C SER A 108 14.21 11.82 21.49
N HIS A 109 15.50 11.82 21.11
CA HIS A 109 16.64 11.62 22.01
C HIS A 109 17.42 12.90 22.30
N LEU A 110 17.42 13.91 21.41
CA LEU A 110 18.13 15.17 21.66
C LEU A 110 17.23 16.19 22.37
N ASN A 111 17.83 17.02 23.23
CA ASN A 111 17.16 18.16 23.86
C ASN A 111 17.14 19.35 22.91
N VAL A 112 16.37 19.23 21.82
CA VAL A 112 16.23 20.28 20.81
C VAL A 112 15.47 21.48 21.40
N PRO A 113 16.01 22.71 21.33
CA PRO A 113 15.27 23.89 21.78
C PRO A 113 13.99 24.06 20.94
N GLY A 114 12.85 24.30 21.59
CA GLY A 114 11.57 24.43 20.89
C GLY A 114 10.93 23.12 20.42
N ARG A 115 11.40 21.95 20.88
CA ARG A 115 10.88 20.61 20.54
C ARG A 115 9.35 20.51 20.52
N ARG A 116 8.66 21.14 21.48
CA ARG A 116 7.19 21.14 21.55
C ARG A 116 6.54 21.89 20.38
N GLY A 117 7.10 23.01 19.94
CA GLY A 117 6.62 23.77 18.78
C GLY A 117 6.84 23.00 17.48
N VAL A 118 8.02 22.40 17.31
CA VAL A 118 8.35 21.56 16.14
C VAL A 118 7.40 20.35 16.06
N TYR A 119 7.14 19.68 17.18
CA TYR A 119 6.18 18.57 17.25
C TYR A 119 4.75 19.00 16.88
N LEU A 120 4.29 20.15 17.42
CA LEU A 120 2.98 20.69 17.08
C LEU A 120 2.86 21.08 15.60
N LEU A 121 3.93 21.58 14.99
CA LEU A 121 3.96 21.89 13.56
C LEU A 121 3.75 20.63 12.70
N PHE A 122 4.46 19.53 13.01
CA PHE A 122 4.27 18.24 12.33
C PHE A 122 2.89 17.63 12.60
N LEU A 123 2.27 17.87 13.76
CA LEU A 123 0.89 17.47 13.98
C LEU A 123 -0.10 18.31 13.15
N ALA A 124 0.15 19.61 13.01
CA ALA A 124 -0.71 20.49 12.22
C ALA A 124 -0.73 20.09 10.74
N THR A 125 0.40 19.62 10.19
CA THR A 125 0.46 19.13 8.81
C THR A 125 -0.31 17.83 8.59
N LEU A 126 -0.50 16.99 9.62
CA LEU A 126 -1.35 15.80 9.53
C LEU A 126 -2.85 16.12 9.41
N MET A 127 -3.26 17.32 9.83
CA MET A 127 -4.66 17.76 9.70
C MET A 127 -4.98 18.30 8.30
N LEU A 128 -3.95 18.58 7.49
CA LEU A 128 -4.13 19.02 6.11
C LEU A 128 -4.51 17.81 5.22
N PRO A 129 -5.59 17.92 4.44
CA PRO A 129 -5.95 16.85 3.51
C PRO A 129 -4.94 16.76 2.36
N ALA A 130 -4.61 15.53 1.94
CA ALA A 130 -3.60 15.25 0.91
C ALA A 130 -3.79 16.07 -0.39
N PHE A 131 -5.04 16.28 -0.80
CA PHE A 131 -5.37 17.01 -2.02
C PHE A 131 -5.09 18.52 -1.94
N ALA A 132 -5.10 19.12 -0.74
CA ALA A 132 -4.90 20.57 -0.59
C ALA A 132 -3.48 21.03 -0.95
N TYR A 133 -2.48 20.16 -0.74
CA TYR A 133 -1.09 20.50 -1.05
C TYR A 133 -0.59 19.91 -2.38
N LEU A 134 -1.41 19.16 -3.14
CA LEU A 134 -1.00 18.57 -4.42
C LEU A 134 -0.53 19.63 -5.42
N ILE A 135 -1.31 20.70 -5.61
CA ILE A 135 -0.97 21.80 -6.53
C ILE A 135 0.30 22.54 -6.03
N PRO A 136 0.38 22.99 -4.76
CA PRO A 136 1.60 23.59 -4.22
C PRO A 136 2.85 22.72 -4.40
N SER A 137 2.77 21.42 -4.09
CA SER A 137 3.90 20.50 -4.25
C SER A 137 4.35 20.36 -5.70
N TYR A 138 3.40 20.30 -6.65
CA TYR A 138 3.72 20.31 -8.07
C TYR A 138 4.43 21.60 -8.48
N LEU A 139 3.94 22.77 -8.05
CA LEU A 139 4.56 24.05 -8.36
C LEU A 139 5.99 24.12 -7.82
N ILE A 140 6.26 23.60 -6.62
CA ILE A 140 7.63 23.56 -6.07
C ILE A 140 8.56 22.76 -6.99
N ILE A 141 8.15 21.55 -7.39
CA ILE A 141 8.94 20.72 -8.32
C ILE A 141 9.14 21.39 -9.68
N PHE A 142 8.10 22.07 -10.19
CA PHE A 142 8.16 22.85 -11.42
C PHE A 142 9.23 23.96 -11.34
N HIS A 143 9.19 24.78 -10.29
CA HIS A 143 10.13 25.87 -10.11
C HIS A 143 11.56 25.38 -9.83
N LEU A 144 11.72 24.18 -9.25
CA LEU A 144 13.02 23.54 -9.08
C LEU A 144 13.57 22.94 -10.39
N GLY A 145 12.80 22.95 -11.49
CA GLY A 145 13.21 22.36 -12.76
C GLY A 145 13.38 20.84 -12.71
N LEU A 146 12.73 20.18 -11.75
CA LEU A 146 12.87 18.74 -11.51
C LEU A 146 11.79 17.91 -12.23
N LEU A 147 10.96 18.54 -13.07
CA LEU A 147 9.97 17.81 -13.86
C LEU A 147 10.62 16.72 -14.72
N ASP A 148 9.87 15.65 -14.93
CA ASP A 148 10.30 14.46 -15.69
C ASP A 148 11.56 13.77 -15.13
N SER A 149 11.87 13.97 -13.85
CA SER A 149 12.98 13.32 -13.13
C SER A 149 12.48 12.47 -11.96
N PHE A 150 13.21 11.40 -11.63
CA PHE A 150 12.93 10.60 -10.43
C PHE A 150 13.03 11.43 -9.13
N TRP A 151 13.85 12.48 -9.14
CA TRP A 151 13.99 13.39 -7.99
C TRP A 151 12.72 14.16 -7.66
N ALA A 152 11.83 14.38 -8.65
CA ALA A 152 10.52 14.98 -8.41
C ALA A 152 9.68 14.19 -7.39
N ILE A 153 9.89 12.88 -7.33
CA ILE A 153 9.16 11.97 -6.44
C ILE A 153 9.98 11.67 -5.19
N CYS A 154 11.29 11.42 -5.35
CA CYS A 154 12.15 11.00 -4.24
C CYS A 154 12.37 12.09 -3.19
N LEU A 155 12.54 13.36 -3.59
CA LEU A 155 12.86 14.43 -2.64
C LEU A 155 11.69 14.79 -1.71
N PRO A 156 10.45 15.02 -2.21
CA PRO A 156 9.31 15.32 -1.34
C PRO A 156 9.00 14.19 -0.35
N ALA A 157 9.33 12.95 -0.70
CA ALA A 157 9.09 11.79 0.13
C ALA A 157 9.82 11.83 1.48
N GLY A 158 10.95 12.55 1.57
CA GLY A 158 11.72 12.68 2.81
C GLY A 158 11.06 13.57 3.87
N ALA A 159 10.06 14.36 3.50
CA ALA A 159 9.37 15.30 4.37
C ALA A 159 7.94 14.83 4.68
N ASP A 160 7.82 13.60 5.19
CA ASP A 160 6.52 13.02 5.56
C ASP A 160 6.28 13.09 7.08
N SER A 161 5.27 13.87 7.49
CA SER A 161 4.98 14.09 8.91
C SER A 161 4.39 12.86 9.59
N TYR A 162 3.68 12.02 8.84
CA TYR A 162 3.05 10.80 9.36
C TYR A 162 4.12 9.79 9.78
N SER A 163 5.06 9.51 8.88
CA SER A 163 6.18 8.59 9.11
C SER A 163 7.20 9.09 10.13
N LEU A 164 7.22 10.39 10.44
CA LEU A 164 8.10 10.96 11.47
C LEU A 164 7.55 10.74 12.88
N LEU A 165 6.22 10.79 13.05
CA LEU A 165 5.55 10.82 14.34
C LEU A 165 4.96 9.48 14.81
N LEU A 166 4.71 8.53 13.89
CA LEU A 166 4.12 7.21 14.14
C LEU A 166 5.09 6.08 13.75
#